data_AF-A0A660NDZ2-F1
#
_entry.id   AF-A0A660NDZ2-F1
#
_cell.length_a   1.000
_cell.length_b   1.000
_cell.length_c   1.000
_cell.angle_alpha   90.00
_cell.angle_beta   90.00
_cell.angle_gamma   90.00
#
_symmetry.space_group_name_H-M   'P 1'
#
loop_
_entity.id
_entity.type
_entity.pdbx_description
1 polymer ?
#
loop_
_entity_poly.entity_id
_entity_poly.type
_entity_poly.pdbx_seq_one_letter_code
_entity_poly.pdbx_strand_id
1 'polypeptide(L)'
;SERLADLGAVEGLYRHAESSLAALGTLDPARPRRLMARLRHLFGRTALTAAEVDLLRGICRDIDRQTKCAQSAATGSAMPSAKDMT
;
A
#
# COMPACT_ATOMS: atom_id res chain seq x y z
N SER A 1 15.33 2.87 25.71
CA SER A 1 14.14 3.71 25.43
C SER A 1 13.96 3.78 23.95
N GLU A 2 12.84 3.28 23.43
CA GLU A 2 12.56 3.34 21.99
C GLU A 2 12.14 4.76 21.60
N ARG A 3 12.64 5.24 20.46
CA ARG A 3 12.41 6.63 20.03
C ARG A 3 11.03 6.73 19.38
N LEU A 4 10.23 7.71 19.79
CA LEU A 4 8.98 8.06 19.10
C LEU A 4 9.26 8.44 17.65
N ALA A 5 8.37 8.04 16.75
CA ALA A 5 8.42 8.46 15.37
C ALA A 5 8.16 9.97 15.25
N ASP A 6 8.89 10.63 14.36
CA ASP A 6 8.56 12.00 13.98
C ASP A 6 7.30 12.04 13.10
N LEU A 7 6.69 13.22 13.00
CA LEU A 7 5.48 13.42 12.20
C LEU A 7 5.68 13.02 10.74
N GLY A 8 6.85 13.31 10.16
CA GLY A 8 7.15 12.96 8.77
C GLY A 8 7.26 11.45 8.54
N ALA A 9 7.82 10.72 9.51
CA ALA A 9 7.87 9.26 9.49
C ALA A 9 6.46 8.65 9.52
N VAL A 10 5.58 9.16 10.38
CA VAL A 10 4.18 8.73 10.48
C VAL A 10 3.38 9.10 9.22
N GLU A 11 3.55 10.30 8.67
CA GLU A 11 2.90 10.71 7.42
C GLU A 11 3.38 9.92 6.21
N GLY A 12 4.67 9.57 6.16
CA GLY A 12 5.22 8.67 5.15
C GLY A 12 4.60 7.28 5.21
N LEU A 13 4.36 6.75 6.41
CA LEU A 13 3.63 5.49 6.59
C LEU A 13 2.20 5.59 6.06
N TYR A 14 1.46 6.66 6.38
CA TYR A 14 0.08 6.83 5.89
C TYR A 14 0.00 6.84 4.36
N ARG A 15 0.91 7.57 3.69
CA ARG A 15 0.96 7.60 2.22
C ARG A 15 1.25 6.23 1.62
N HIS A 16 2.18 5.48 2.22
CA HIS A 16 2.50 4.12 1.76
C HIS A 16 1.28 3.20 1.93
N ALA A 17 0.69 3.17 3.13
CA ALA A 17 -0.48 2.36 3.42
C ALA A 17 -1.66 2.68 2.47
N GLU A 18 -1.87 3.96 2.13
CA GLU A 18 -2.88 4.37 1.15
C GLU A 18 -2.61 3.78 -0.24
N SER A 19 -1.39 3.91 -0.74
CA SER A 19 -1.00 3.32 -2.02
C SER A 19 -1.17 1.80 -2.03
N SER A 20 -0.74 1.11 -0.98
CA SER A 20 -0.84 -0.36 -0.88
C SER A 20 -2.29 -0.84 -0.82
N LEU A 21 -3.14 -0.14 -0.06
CA LEU A 21 -4.56 -0.47 0.06
C LEU A 21 -5.35 -0.15 -1.21
N ALA A 22 -4.96 0.89 -1.95
CA ALA A 22 -5.49 1.15 -3.28
C ALA A 22 -5.08 0.03 -4.26
N ALA A 23 -3.81 -0.41 -4.24
CA ALA A 23 -3.32 -1.50 -5.08
C ALA A 23 -3.98 -2.86 -4.79
N LEU A 24 -4.40 -3.09 -3.53
CA LEU A 24 -5.19 -4.25 -3.13
C LEU A 24 -6.65 -4.20 -3.62
N GLY A 25 -7.13 -3.06 -4.11
CA GLY A 25 -8.54 -2.83 -4.45
C GLY A 25 -9.45 -2.65 -3.23
N THR A 26 -8.88 -2.56 -2.02
CA THR A 26 -9.64 -2.29 -0.79
C THR A 26 -10.09 -0.83 -0.72
N LEU A 27 -9.40 0.10 -1.38
CA LEU A 27 -9.82 1.49 -1.51
C LEU A 27 -10.47 1.71 -2.88
N ASP A 28 -11.75 2.06 -2.90
CA ASP A 28 -12.44 2.50 -4.12
C ASP A 28 -12.31 4.04 -4.23
N PRO A 29 -11.61 4.58 -5.24
CA PRO A 29 -11.49 6.02 -5.42
C PRO A 29 -12.84 6.70 -5.70
N ALA A 30 -13.83 5.97 -6.22
CA ALA A 30 -15.19 6.47 -6.48
C ALA A 30 -16.08 6.47 -5.22
N ARG A 31 -15.70 5.70 -4.18
CA ARG A 31 -16.36 5.71 -2.87
C ARG A 31 -15.31 5.84 -1.79
N PRO A 32 -14.98 7.07 -1.34
CA PRO A 32 -13.93 7.29 -0.35
C PRO A 32 -14.32 6.59 0.96
N ARG A 33 -13.87 5.34 1.14
CA ARG A 33 -14.01 4.62 2.39
C ARG A 33 -13.28 5.46 3.42
N ARG A 34 -13.92 5.76 4.55
CA ARG A 34 -13.31 6.48 5.69
C ARG A 34 -12.16 5.70 6.36
N LEU A 35 -11.55 4.76 5.65
CA LEU A 35 -10.49 3.88 6.10
C LEU A 35 -9.25 4.69 6.49
N MET A 36 -8.81 5.63 5.64
CA MET A 36 -7.66 6.49 5.95
C MET A 36 -7.90 7.36 7.17
N ALA A 37 -9.10 7.96 7.29
CA ALA A 37 -9.47 8.74 8.47
C ALA A 37 -9.46 7.87 9.75
N ARG A 38 -9.98 6.64 9.69
CA ARG A 38 -9.95 5.69 10.83
C ARG A 38 -8.53 5.26 11.17
N LEU A 39 -7.69 5.02 10.17
CA LEU A 39 -6.30 4.60 10.34
C LEU A 39 -5.46 5.71 11.00
N ARG A 40 -5.61 6.95 10.52
CA ARG A 40 -4.98 8.13 11.12
C ARG A 40 -5.46 8.37 12.55
N HIS A 41 -6.74 8.18 12.83
CA HIS A 41 -7.26 8.31 14.19
C HIS A 41 -6.75 7.21 15.13
N LEU A 42 -6.64 5.97 14.65
CA LEU A 42 -6.12 4.85 15.41
C LEU A 42 -4.65 5.08 15.80
N PHE A 43 -3.79 5.36 14.82
CA PHE A 43 -2.35 5.53 15.04
C PHE A 43 -2.01 6.86 15.71
N GLY A 44 -2.83 7.91 15.53
CA GLY A 44 -2.68 9.17 16.24
C GLY A 44 -2.86 9.06 17.76
N ARG A 45 -3.50 7.99 18.25
CA ARG A 45 -3.70 7.75 19.70
C ARG A 45 -2.59 6.92 20.34
N THR A 46 -1.84 6.15 19.56
CA THR A 46 -0.89 5.15 20.08
C THR A 46 0.53 5.66 20.24
N ALA A 47 0.84 6.86 19.73
CA ALA A 47 2.18 7.47 19.76
C ALA A 47 3.27 6.49 19.28
N LEU A 48 3.22 6.15 17.99
CA LEU A 48 4.09 5.14 17.37
C LEU A 48 5.58 5.42 17.59
N THR A 49 6.36 4.36 17.82
CA THR A 49 7.81 4.41 17.79
C THR A 49 8.35 4.37 16.36
N ALA A 50 9.60 4.81 16.16
CA ALA A 50 10.26 4.73 14.87
C ALA A 50 10.36 3.27 14.38
N ALA A 51 10.61 2.32 15.29
CA ALA A 51 10.69 0.90 14.96
C ALA A 51 9.34 0.33 14.52
N GLU A 52 8.24 0.74 15.16
CA GLU A 52 6.88 0.36 14.75
C GLU A 52 6.52 0.92 13.38
N VAL A 53 6.91 2.16 13.08
CA VAL A 53 6.72 2.75 11.75
C VAL A 53 7.47 1.97 10.68
N ASP A 54 8.72 1.60 10.93
CA ASP A 54 9.53 0.82 10.00
C ASP A 54 8.95 -0.59 9.79
N LEU A 55 8.50 -1.24 10.85
CA LEU A 55 7.78 -2.53 10.78
C LEU A 55 6.54 -2.42 9.89
N LEU A 56 5.69 -1.42 10.13
CA LEU A 56 4.46 -1.20 9.37
C LEU A 56 4.75 -0.88 7.89
N ARG A 57 5.82 -0.13 7.59
CA ARG A 57 6.28 0.09 6.20
C ARG A 57 6.81 -1.18 5.56
N GLY A 58 7.48 -2.05 6.33
CA GLY A 58 7.89 -3.39 5.88
C GLY A 58 6.70 -4.21 5.41
N ILE A 59 5.63 -4.24 6.21
CA ILE A 59 4.38 -4.92 5.84
C ILE A 59 3.77 -4.32 4.56
N CYS A 60 3.71 -2.99 4.44
CA CYS A 60 3.22 -2.33 3.22
C CYS A 60 4.05 -2.71 1.99
N ARG A 61 5.37 -2.79 2.12
CA ARG A 61 6.27 -3.22 1.04
C ARG A 61 6.02 -4.66 0.61
N ASP A 62 5.79 -5.57 1.55
CA ASP A 62 5.48 -6.96 1.23
C ASP A 62 4.13 -7.11 0.52
N ILE A 63 3.13 -6.34 0.95
CA ILE A 63 1.83 -6.21 0.26
C ILE A 63 2.05 -5.73 -1.19
N ASP A 64 2.82 -4.65 -1.39
CA ASP A 64 3.09 -4.11 -2.71
C ASP A 64 3.82 -5.10 -3.62
N ARG A 65 4.76 -5.88 -3.06
CA ARG A 65 5.46 -6.93 -3.81
C ARG A 65 4.47 -7.99 -4.28
N GLN A 66 3.55 -8.41 -3.41
CA GLN A 66 2.56 -9.43 -3.75
C GLN A 66 1.55 -8.93 -4.80
N THR A 67 1.06 -7.68 -4.65
CA THR A 67 0.11 -7.10 -5.61
C THR A 67 0.76 -6.84 -6.97
N LYS A 68 2.00 -6.35 -7.01
CA LYS A 68 2.77 -6.21 -8.27
C LYS A 68 3.02 -7.56 -8.95
N CYS A 69 3.43 -8.59 -8.22
CA CYS A 69 3.61 -9.92 -8.80
C CYS A 69 2.31 -10.49 -9.39
N ALA A 70 1.17 -10.30 -8.71
CA ALA A 70 -0.14 -10.70 -9.21
C ALA A 70 -0.55 -9.93 -10.48
N GLN A 71 -0.29 -8.62 -10.55
CA GLN A 71 -0.60 -7.78 -11.71
C GLN A 71 0.26 -8.09 -12.94
N SER A 72 1.55 -8.40 -12.75
CA SER A 72 2.45 -8.81 -13.85
C SER A 72 2.04 -10.15 -14.47
N ALA A 73 1.50 -11.09 -13.69
CA ALA A 73 0.98 -12.35 -14.20
C ALA A 73 -0.26 -12.17 -15.11
N ALA A 74 -1.10 -11.18 -14.83
CA ALA A 74 -2.29 -10.88 -15.64
C ALA A 74 -1.96 -10.19 -16.98
N THR A 75 -0.84 -9.46 -17.06
CA THR A 75 -0.47 -8.70 -18.27
C THR A 75 0.31 -9.54 -19.30
N GLY A 76 0.86 -10.70 -18.90
CA GLY A 76 1.62 -11.60 -19.78
C GLY A 76 0.81 -12.53 -20.70
N SER A 77 -0.52 -12.41 -20.73
CA SER A 77 -1.40 -13.31 -21.53
C SER A 77 -1.96 -12.66 -22.82
N ALA A 78 -1.44 -11.51 -23.24
CA ALA A 78 -1.74 -10.93 -24.55
C ALA A 78 -0.72 -11.41 -25.60
N MET A 79 -0.97 -12.59 -26.19
CA MET A 79 -0.29 -13.01 -27.41
C MET A 79 -0.65 -12.07 -28.57
N PRO A 80 0.31 -11.50 -29.32
CA PRO A 80 -0.03 -10.81 -30.56
C PRO A 80 -0.56 -11.85 -31.55
N SER A 81 -1.72 -11.52 -32.14
CA SER A 81 -2.47 -12.39 -33.04
C SER A 81 -1.64 -12.82 -34.25
N ALA A 82 -1.70 -14.11 -34.55
CA ALA A 82 -1.25 -14.71 -35.80
C ALA A 82 -2.23 -14.38 -36.96
N LYS A 83 -2.20 -13.15 -37.47
CA LYS A 83 -2.99 -12.74 -38.67
C LYS A 83 -2.18 -12.22 -39.85
N ASP A 84 -0.86 -12.10 -39.75
CA ASP A 84 0.02 -11.75 -40.87
C ASP A 84 0.90 -12.94 -41.25
N MET A 85 0.31 -13.98 -41.85
CA MET A 85 1.06 -14.99 -42.60
C MET A 85 0.17 -15.57 -43.70
N THR A 86 -0.10 -14.74 -44.71
CA THR A 86 -0.56 -15.11 -46.04
C THR A 86 0.28 -14.31 -47.03
#